data_AF-A0A966WAF6-F1
#
_entry.id   AF-A0A966WAF6-F1
#
_cell.length_a   1.000
_cell.length_b   1.000
_cell.length_c   1.000
_cell.angle_alpha   90.00
_cell.angle_beta   90.00
_cell.angle_gamma   90.00
#
_symmetry.space_group_name_H-M   'P 1'
#
loop_
_entity.id
_entity.type
_entity.pdbx_description
1 polymer ?
#
loop_
_entity_poly.entity_id
_entity_poly.type
_entity_poly.pdbx_seq_one_letter_code
_entity_poly.pdbx_strand_id
1 'polypeptide(L)'
;VQQPVVLVGHSLGGLVALSCAVFAPRWVRAVVAAPLADPSLLRAPRRPGRRAPWLRRLWRAVVTLLCRLLPLELIVPLLARSPLLELGIQLAYSSPVLGDRQLRRLIARPALRPTAVRSLRAMSTAMALRPWQATARALLPRLQQPLLLIWGAADRLVPLEVSGQCQVLQPGSELAVLPHCGHCPHDEAPDPFNRLLLRWLTRTFG
;
A
#
# COMPACT_ATOMS: atom_id res chain seq x y z
N VAL A 1 1.84 23.38 -3.56
CA VAL A 1 2.11 23.19 -2.11
C VAL A 1 3.50 23.75 -1.83
N GLN A 2 3.64 24.73 -0.94
CA GLN A 2 4.92 25.42 -0.65
C GLN A 2 5.50 25.10 0.73
N GLN A 3 4.88 24.18 1.47
CA GLN A 3 5.30 23.80 2.82
C GLN A 3 5.30 22.27 2.96
N PRO A 4 6.06 21.71 3.93
CA PRO A 4 6.05 20.28 4.21
C PRO A 4 4.63 19.81 4.59
N VAL A 5 4.22 18.65 4.06
CA VAL A 5 2.88 18.08 4.29
C VAL A 5 2.93 16.77 5.06
N VAL A 6 1.82 16.41 5.67
CA VAL A 6 1.61 15.03 6.14
C VAL A 6 1.10 14.20 4.98
N LEU A 7 1.73 13.06 4.74
CA LEU A 7 1.29 12.11 3.71
C LEU A 7 0.52 10.97 4.36
N VAL A 8 -0.75 10.81 4.00
CA VAL A 8 -1.60 9.69 4.41
C VAL A 8 -1.75 8.74 3.23
N GLY A 9 -1.38 7.48 3.40
CA GLY A 9 -1.40 6.47 2.34
C GLY A 9 -2.03 5.16 2.78
N HIS A 10 -2.99 4.67 2.00
CA HIS A 10 -3.58 3.34 2.16
C HIS A 10 -2.82 2.31 1.32
N SER A 11 -2.53 1.15 1.89
CA SER A 11 -1.90 0.01 1.21
C SER A 11 -0.59 0.40 0.50
N LEU A 12 -0.50 0.25 -0.83
CA LEU A 12 0.67 0.69 -1.62
C LEU A 12 0.90 2.20 -1.53
N GLY A 13 -0.15 2.99 -1.33
CA GLY A 13 -0.04 4.42 -1.06
C GLY A 13 0.77 4.72 0.22
N GLY A 14 0.73 3.83 1.21
CA GLY A 14 1.59 3.91 2.40
C GLY A 14 3.08 3.75 2.05
N LEU A 15 3.42 2.84 1.14
CA LEU A 15 4.79 2.68 0.64
C LEU A 15 5.24 3.91 -0.17
N VAL A 16 4.33 4.50 -0.96
CA VAL A 16 4.59 5.76 -1.67
C VAL A 16 4.88 6.89 -0.68
N ALA A 17 4.04 7.06 0.35
CA ALA A 17 4.23 8.07 1.38
C ALA A 17 5.56 7.91 2.12
N LEU A 18 5.89 6.67 2.52
CA LEU A 18 7.17 6.32 3.12
C LEU A 18 8.36 6.63 2.18
N SER A 19 8.25 6.29 0.90
CA SER A 19 9.28 6.58 -0.10
C SER A 19 9.49 8.09 -0.27
N CYS A 20 8.41 8.86 -0.36
CA CYS A 20 8.45 10.32 -0.43
C CYS A 20 9.15 10.91 0.80
N ALA A 21 8.85 10.42 2.00
CA ALA A 21 9.46 10.91 3.23
C ALA A 21 10.97 10.67 3.29
N VAL A 22 11.44 9.51 2.79
CA VAL A 22 12.86 9.15 2.79
C VAL A 22 13.63 9.86 1.67
N PHE A 23 13.07 9.97 0.47
CA PHE A 23 13.77 10.54 -0.69
C PHE A 23 13.57 12.06 -0.84
N ALA A 24 12.52 12.62 -0.28
CA ALA A 24 12.21 14.05 -0.29
C ALA A 24 11.85 14.58 1.12
N PRO A 25 12.72 14.39 2.13
CA PRO A 25 12.37 14.61 3.53
C PRO A 25 11.95 16.05 3.85
N ARG A 26 12.48 17.03 3.10
CA ARG A 26 12.12 18.45 3.25
C ARG A 26 10.65 18.75 2.95
N TRP A 27 9.95 17.88 2.22
CA TRP A 27 8.56 18.10 1.83
C TRP A 27 7.56 17.27 2.64
N VAL A 28 8.04 16.40 3.51
CA VAL A 28 7.19 15.50 4.30
C VAL A 28 7.44 15.73 5.78
N ARG A 29 6.39 16.13 6.50
CA ARG A 29 6.42 16.38 7.94
C ARG A 29 6.15 15.13 8.75
N ALA A 30 5.31 14.23 8.23
CA ALA A 30 4.92 12.97 8.85
C ALA A 30 4.36 12.01 7.79
N VAL A 31 4.36 10.72 8.13
CA VAL A 31 3.75 9.65 7.34
C VAL A 31 2.67 8.96 8.16
N VAL A 32 1.51 8.74 7.55
CA VAL A 32 0.46 7.86 8.06
C VAL A 32 0.26 6.75 7.04
N ALA A 33 0.46 5.49 7.43
CA ALA A 33 0.26 4.34 6.55
C ALA A 33 -0.86 3.46 7.11
N ALA A 34 -1.90 3.23 6.29
CA ALA A 34 -3.14 2.62 6.76
C ALA A 34 -3.71 1.57 5.80
N PRO A 35 -3.27 0.31 5.80
CA PRO A 35 -2.01 -0.19 6.37
C PRO A 35 -0.82 0.05 5.44
N LEU A 36 0.40 -0.23 5.90
CA LEU A 36 1.60 -0.24 5.03
C LEU A 36 1.73 -1.58 4.30
N ALA A 37 1.48 -1.59 2.99
CA ALA A 37 1.61 -2.79 2.17
C ALA A 37 2.96 -2.85 1.43
N ASP A 38 3.82 -3.81 1.80
CA ASP A 38 5.00 -4.17 1.01
C ASP A 38 5.42 -5.65 1.25
N PRO A 39 5.51 -6.49 0.20
CA PRO A 39 5.88 -7.91 0.34
C PRO A 39 7.25 -8.20 0.99
N SER A 40 8.15 -7.22 1.05
CA SER A 40 9.45 -7.34 1.73
C SER A 40 9.33 -7.46 3.25
N LEU A 41 8.18 -7.07 3.82
CA LEU A 41 7.89 -7.18 5.24
C LEU A 41 7.33 -8.56 5.62
N LEU A 42 6.71 -9.27 4.66
CA LEU A 42 6.19 -10.63 4.85
C LEU A 42 7.28 -11.72 4.79
N ARG A 43 8.40 -11.43 4.13
CA ARG A 43 9.49 -12.39 3.93
C ARG A 43 10.57 -12.23 4.99
N ALA A 44 11.23 -13.34 5.32
CA ALA A 44 12.40 -13.34 6.21
C ALA A 44 13.45 -12.28 5.77
N PRO A 45 14.18 -11.66 6.73
CA PRO A 45 15.19 -10.64 6.48
C PRO A 45 16.34 -11.15 5.60
N ARG A 46 16.15 -11.16 4.29
CA ARG A 46 17.22 -11.46 3.35
C ARG A 46 17.30 -10.34 2.35
N ARG A 47 18.33 -9.51 2.52
CA ARG A 47 18.78 -8.63 1.45
C ARG A 47 19.22 -9.55 0.30
N PRO A 48 18.59 -9.48 -0.87
CA PRO A 48 19.00 -10.32 -1.99
C PRO A 48 20.45 -9.99 -2.35
N GLY A 49 21.24 -11.05 -2.57
CA GLY A 49 22.62 -10.90 -3.06
C GLY A 49 22.68 -10.11 -4.36
N ARG A 50 23.79 -9.43 -4.60
CA ARG A 50 24.01 -8.69 -5.85
C ARG A 50 24.07 -9.68 -7.03
N ARG A 51 22.98 -9.80 -7.80
CA ARG A 51 22.98 -10.53 -9.08
C ARG A 51 23.95 -9.88 -10.06
N ALA A 52 24.59 -10.68 -10.92
CA ALA A 52 25.43 -10.17 -12.00
C ALA A 52 24.65 -9.18 -12.90
N PRO A 53 25.30 -8.15 -13.48
CA PRO A 53 24.61 -7.13 -14.29
C PRO A 53 23.76 -7.68 -15.43
N TRP A 54 24.24 -8.72 -16.13
CA TRP A 54 23.51 -9.35 -17.23
C TRP A 54 22.23 -10.05 -16.76
N LEU A 55 22.27 -10.77 -15.62
CA LEU A 55 21.08 -11.39 -15.02
C LEU A 55 20.01 -10.36 -14.65
N ARG A 56 20.43 -9.19 -14.15
CA ARG A 56 19.49 -8.09 -13.85
C ARG A 56 18.86 -7.53 -15.12
N ARG A 57 19.64 -7.39 -16.21
CA ARG A 57 19.14 -6.95 -17.52
C ARG A 57 18.16 -7.96 -18.10
N LEU A 58 18.50 -9.25 -18.07
CA LEU A 58 17.64 -10.34 -18.53
C LEU A 58 16.33 -10.38 -17.72
N TRP A 59 16.42 -10.37 -16.39
CA TRP A 59 15.23 -10.33 -15.53
C TRP A 59 14.33 -9.14 -15.83
N ARG A 60 14.92 -7.95 -16.01
CA ARG A 60 14.18 -6.74 -16.40
C ARG A 60 13.48 -6.92 -17.74
N ALA A 61 14.17 -7.47 -18.75
CA ALA A 61 13.59 -7.74 -20.06
C ALA A 61 12.42 -8.72 -19.95
N VAL A 62 12.59 -9.83 -19.22
CA VAL A 62 11.55 -10.85 -18.99
C VAL A 62 10.32 -10.25 -18.30
N VAL A 63 10.49 -9.56 -17.17
CA VAL A 63 9.36 -8.94 -16.45
C VAL A 63 8.65 -7.91 -17.32
N THR A 64 9.40 -7.09 -18.05
CA THR A 64 8.82 -6.06 -18.93
C THR A 64 8.04 -6.72 -20.07
N LEU A 65 8.58 -7.78 -20.66
CA LEU A 65 7.91 -8.54 -21.72
C LEU A 65 6.62 -9.20 -21.18
N LEU A 66 6.70 -9.91 -20.05
CA LEU A 66 5.54 -10.53 -19.41
C LEU A 66 4.43 -9.50 -19.11
N CYS A 67 4.78 -8.36 -18.50
CA CYS A 67 3.80 -7.31 -18.19
C CYS A 67 3.21 -6.67 -19.46
N ARG A 68 3.96 -6.63 -20.58
CA ARG A 68 3.48 -6.13 -21.87
C ARG A 68 2.57 -7.13 -22.59
N LEU A 69 2.92 -8.41 -22.56
CA LEU A 69 2.19 -9.48 -23.27
C LEU A 69 0.93 -9.93 -22.53
N LEU A 70 0.84 -9.70 -21.21
CA LEU A 70 -0.37 -10.01 -20.46
C LEU A 70 -1.54 -9.16 -20.98
N PRO A 71 -2.65 -9.78 -21.45
CA PRO A 71 -3.78 -9.07 -22.08
C PRO A 71 -4.68 -8.42 -21.03
N LEU A 72 -4.10 -7.50 -20.24
CA LEU A 72 -4.78 -6.77 -19.17
C LEU A 72 -5.95 -5.93 -19.70
N GLU A 73 -5.88 -5.49 -20.96
CA GLU A 73 -6.93 -4.80 -21.70
C GLU A 73 -8.21 -5.64 -21.79
N LEU A 74 -8.09 -6.97 -21.80
CA LEU A 74 -9.23 -7.89 -21.75
C LEU A 74 -9.57 -8.28 -20.31
N ILE A 75 -8.54 -8.66 -19.53
CA ILE A 75 -8.73 -9.23 -18.18
C ILE A 75 -9.36 -8.21 -17.21
N VAL A 76 -8.85 -6.98 -17.17
CA VAL A 76 -9.29 -5.96 -16.20
C VAL A 76 -10.78 -5.61 -16.36
N PRO A 77 -11.30 -5.26 -17.56
CA PRO A 77 -12.72 -4.96 -17.70
C PRO A 77 -13.61 -6.18 -17.51
N LEU A 78 -13.17 -7.39 -17.87
CA LEU A 78 -13.91 -8.62 -17.58
C LEU A 78 -14.05 -8.85 -16.08
N LEU A 79 -12.95 -8.77 -15.33
CA LEU A 79 -12.96 -8.90 -13.87
C LEU A 79 -13.86 -7.84 -13.24
N ALA A 80 -13.69 -6.56 -13.62
CA ALA A 80 -14.47 -5.44 -13.09
C ALA A 80 -15.98 -5.55 -13.34
N ARG A 81 -16.40 -6.30 -14.38
CA ARG A 81 -17.81 -6.52 -14.72
C ARG A 81 -18.37 -7.84 -14.16
N SER A 82 -17.52 -8.75 -13.69
CA SER A 82 -17.92 -10.06 -13.18
C SER A 82 -18.23 -10.07 -11.68
N PRO A 83 -18.92 -11.11 -11.16
CA PRO A 83 -19.10 -11.32 -9.71
C PRO A 83 -17.80 -11.51 -8.93
N LEU A 84 -16.68 -11.86 -9.60
CA LEU A 84 -15.37 -12.01 -8.95
C LEU A 84 -14.89 -10.71 -8.32
N LEU A 85 -15.32 -9.55 -8.83
CA LEU A 85 -15.03 -8.27 -8.21
C LEU A 85 -15.60 -8.19 -6.79
N GLU A 86 -16.82 -8.70 -6.57
CA GLU A 86 -17.45 -8.65 -5.25
C GLU A 86 -16.74 -9.55 -4.25
N LEU A 87 -16.24 -10.71 -4.71
CA LEU A 87 -15.38 -11.56 -3.88
C LEU A 87 -14.07 -10.84 -3.52
N GLY A 88 -13.44 -10.17 -4.49
CA GLY A 88 -12.23 -9.38 -4.26
C GLY A 88 -12.45 -8.22 -3.29
N ILE A 89 -13.58 -7.52 -3.42
CA ILE A 89 -13.99 -6.47 -2.46
C ILE A 89 -14.21 -7.09 -1.09
N GLN A 90 -14.96 -8.18 -0.97
CA GLN A 90 -15.23 -8.84 0.31
C GLN A 90 -13.96 -9.29 1.04
N LEU A 91 -12.88 -9.64 0.33
CA LEU A 91 -11.59 -9.95 0.95
C LEU A 91 -10.93 -8.74 1.63
N ALA A 92 -11.22 -7.51 1.17
CA ALA A 92 -10.70 -6.29 1.75
C ALA A 92 -11.47 -5.82 3.00
N TYR A 93 -12.69 -6.32 3.23
CA TYR A 93 -13.56 -5.86 4.31
C TYR A 93 -13.78 -6.95 5.35
N SER A 94 -13.87 -6.54 6.62
CA SER A 94 -14.20 -7.43 7.73
C SER A 94 -15.70 -7.77 7.78
N SER A 95 -16.54 -6.78 7.47
CA SER A 95 -17.99 -6.92 7.45
C SER A 95 -18.50 -7.42 6.09
N PRO A 96 -19.67 -8.07 6.02
CA PRO A 96 -20.29 -8.45 4.75
C PRO A 96 -20.60 -7.22 3.90
N VAL A 97 -20.07 -7.19 2.68
CA VAL A 97 -20.28 -6.11 1.68
C VAL A 97 -20.75 -6.65 0.33
N LEU A 98 -20.98 -7.96 0.23
CA LEU A 98 -21.58 -8.59 -0.94
C LEU A 98 -22.96 -7.96 -1.24
N GLY A 99 -23.21 -7.65 -2.50
CA GLY A 99 -24.44 -6.98 -2.93
C GLY A 99 -24.44 -5.46 -2.74
N ASP A 100 -23.42 -4.84 -2.14
CA ASP A 100 -23.31 -3.37 -2.10
C ASP A 100 -23.01 -2.81 -3.50
N ARG A 101 -24.07 -2.36 -4.17
CA ARG A 101 -24.01 -1.80 -5.52
C ARG A 101 -23.22 -0.49 -5.58
N GLN A 102 -23.25 0.32 -4.52
CA GLN A 102 -22.55 1.60 -4.50
C GLN A 102 -21.05 1.37 -4.36
N LEU A 103 -20.62 0.57 -3.39
CA LEU A 103 -19.23 0.19 -3.20
C LEU A 103 -18.66 -0.48 -4.45
N ARG A 104 -19.40 -1.44 -5.02
CA ARG A 104 -19.02 -2.09 -6.28
C ARG A 104 -18.78 -1.07 -7.40
N ARG A 105 -19.66 -0.09 -7.58
CA ARG A 105 -19.49 0.96 -8.60
C ARG A 105 -18.27 1.83 -8.34
N LEU A 106 -18.02 2.22 -7.07
CA LEU A 106 -16.87 3.03 -6.69
C LEU A 106 -15.54 2.33 -6.99
N ILE A 107 -15.45 1.02 -6.71
CA ILE A 107 -14.25 0.22 -6.97
C ILE A 107 -14.09 -0.11 -8.47
N ALA A 108 -15.19 -0.42 -9.17
CA ALA A 108 -15.14 -0.76 -10.59
C ALA A 108 -14.78 0.44 -11.48
N ARG A 109 -15.24 1.65 -11.14
CA ARG A 109 -15.12 2.83 -12.01
C ARG A 109 -13.66 3.18 -12.35
N PRO A 110 -12.69 3.22 -11.42
CA PRO A 110 -11.28 3.41 -11.75
C PRO A 110 -10.71 2.31 -12.67
N ALA A 111 -11.09 1.04 -12.46
CA ALA A 111 -10.62 -0.10 -13.25
C ALA A 111 -11.12 -0.07 -14.70
N LEU A 112 -12.26 0.58 -14.96
CA LEU A 112 -12.86 0.72 -16.29
C LEU A 112 -12.38 1.96 -17.06
N ARG A 113 -11.51 2.79 -16.48
CA ARG A 113 -10.95 3.95 -17.20
C ARG A 113 -10.01 3.48 -18.32
N PRO A 114 -9.92 4.20 -19.46
CA PRO A 114 -9.01 3.85 -20.56
C PRO A 114 -7.53 3.72 -20.13
N THR A 115 -7.13 4.48 -19.11
CA THR A 115 -5.75 4.49 -18.59
C THR A 115 -5.49 3.46 -17.49
N ALA A 116 -6.51 2.72 -17.01
CA ALA A 116 -6.39 1.83 -15.86
C ALA A 116 -5.34 0.73 -16.07
N VAL A 117 -5.37 0.11 -17.25
CA VAL A 117 -4.43 -0.97 -17.62
C VAL A 117 -3.00 -0.44 -17.71
N ARG A 118 -2.79 0.76 -18.25
CA ARG A 118 -1.48 1.41 -18.28
C ARG A 118 -0.94 1.62 -16.86
N SER A 119 -1.78 2.11 -15.95
CA SER A 119 -1.40 2.31 -14.55
C SER A 119 -1.07 0.99 -13.84
N LEU A 120 -1.93 -0.03 -13.99
CA LEU A 120 -1.70 -1.36 -13.40
C LEU A 120 -0.40 -1.98 -13.93
N ARG A 121 -0.17 -1.94 -15.25
CA ARG A 121 1.05 -2.46 -15.88
C ARG A 121 2.30 -1.73 -15.36
N ALA A 122 2.26 -0.40 -15.29
CA ALA A 122 3.36 0.39 -14.76
C ALA A 122 3.63 0.07 -13.29
N MET A 123 2.59 -0.02 -12.47
CA MET A 123 2.66 -0.38 -11.06
C MET A 123 3.26 -1.78 -10.85
N SER A 124 2.75 -2.80 -11.56
CA SER A 124 3.25 -4.18 -11.49
C SER A 124 4.71 -4.28 -11.93
N THR A 125 5.07 -3.60 -13.02
CA THR A 125 6.46 -3.56 -13.51
C THR A 125 7.38 -2.88 -12.51
N ALA A 126 6.96 -1.72 -11.98
CA ALA A 126 7.73 -0.97 -10.99
C ALA A 126 7.91 -1.78 -9.69
N MET A 127 6.85 -2.40 -9.18
CA MET A 127 6.93 -3.26 -8.00
C MET A 127 7.87 -4.45 -8.21
N ALA A 128 7.78 -5.14 -9.35
CA ALA A 128 8.62 -6.30 -9.63
C ALA A 128 10.11 -5.95 -9.84
N LEU A 129 10.41 -4.73 -10.30
CA LEU A 129 11.77 -4.31 -10.66
C LEU A 129 12.40 -3.31 -9.70
N ARG A 130 11.68 -2.87 -8.66
CA ARG A 130 12.18 -1.88 -7.71
C ARG A 130 13.49 -2.35 -7.06
N PRO A 131 14.45 -1.45 -6.86
CA PRO A 131 15.66 -1.78 -6.11
C PRO A 131 15.31 -2.07 -4.65
N TRP A 132 16.17 -2.84 -3.96
CA TRP A 132 16.01 -3.13 -2.53
C TRP A 132 15.83 -1.86 -1.69
N GLN A 133 16.53 -0.79 -2.04
CA GLN A 133 16.50 0.50 -1.34
C GLN A 133 15.15 1.22 -1.41
N ALA A 134 14.23 0.76 -2.27
CA ALA A 134 12.88 1.27 -2.42
C ALA A 134 11.81 0.31 -1.86
N THR A 135 12.20 -0.67 -1.04
CA THR A 135 11.26 -1.52 -0.30
C THR A 135 10.97 -0.93 1.08
N ALA A 136 9.79 -1.18 1.64
CA ALA A 136 9.48 -0.75 3.00
C ALA A 136 10.55 -1.20 4.02
N ARG A 137 11.04 -2.45 3.88
CA ARG A 137 12.08 -2.99 4.78
C ARG A 137 13.37 -2.18 4.79
N ALA A 138 13.77 -1.60 3.65
CA ALA A 138 14.96 -0.76 3.56
C ALA A 138 14.68 0.71 3.90
N LEU A 139 13.45 1.17 3.72
CA LEU A 139 13.04 2.56 3.92
C LEU A 139 12.70 2.86 5.38
N LEU A 140 12.03 1.95 6.10
CA LEU A 140 11.61 2.16 7.48
C LEU A 140 12.77 2.59 8.40
N PRO A 141 13.94 1.93 8.42
CA PRO A 141 15.05 2.36 9.28
C PRO A 141 15.68 3.71 8.91
N ARG A 142 15.35 4.25 7.73
CA ARG A 142 15.88 5.52 7.22
C ARG A 142 14.91 6.67 7.47
N LEU A 143 13.66 6.38 7.83
CA LEU A 143 12.64 7.38 8.06
C LEU A 143 12.99 8.20 9.30
N GLN A 144 13.01 9.53 9.15
CA GLN A 144 13.31 10.47 10.24
C GLN A 144 12.05 11.12 10.80
N GLN A 145 10.97 11.13 10.00
CA GLN A 145 9.70 11.74 10.36
C GLN A 145 8.88 10.81 11.27
N PRO A 146 7.95 11.39 12.06
CA PRO A 146 6.94 10.61 12.77
C PRO A 146 6.15 9.71 11.82
N LEU A 147 5.93 8.46 12.27
CA LEU A 147 5.19 7.44 11.55
C LEU A 147 4.02 6.94 12.40
N LEU A 148 2.81 7.09 11.87
CA LEU A 148 1.63 6.42 12.38
C LEU A 148 1.24 5.26 11.45
N LEU A 149 1.13 4.08 12.02
CA LEU A 149 0.58 2.89 11.39
C LEU A 149 -0.85 2.70 11.88
N ILE A 150 -1.81 2.59 10.96
CA ILE A 150 -3.19 2.26 11.29
C ILE A 150 -3.55 0.94 10.62
N TRP A 151 -4.04 -0.03 11.38
CA TRP A 151 -4.35 -1.36 10.88
C TRP A 151 -5.75 -1.79 11.27
N GLY A 152 -6.43 -2.54 10.42
CA GLY A 152 -7.59 -3.32 10.83
C GLY A 152 -7.14 -4.66 11.44
N ALA A 153 -7.73 -5.06 12.56
CA ALA A 153 -7.41 -6.33 13.20
C ALA A 153 -7.80 -7.55 12.36
N ALA A 154 -8.76 -7.40 11.44
CA ALA A 154 -9.26 -8.45 10.56
C ALA A 154 -8.78 -8.29 9.11
N ASP A 155 -7.64 -7.62 8.88
CA ASP A 155 -7.08 -7.45 7.53
C ASP A 155 -6.61 -8.80 6.95
N ARG A 156 -7.30 -9.25 5.89
CA ARG A 156 -7.02 -10.52 5.19
C ARG A 156 -6.04 -10.35 4.01
N LEU A 157 -5.72 -9.12 3.63
CA LEU A 157 -4.84 -8.81 2.49
C LEU A 157 -3.42 -8.50 2.95
N VAL A 158 -3.28 -7.75 4.06
CA VAL A 158 -2.00 -7.47 4.69
C VAL A 158 -2.12 -7.81 6.18
N PRO A 159 -1.71 -9.03 6.58
CA PRO A 159 -1.87 -9.51 7.95
C PRO A 159 -1.29 -8.56 9.00
N LEU A 160 -1.96 -8.47 10.15
CA LEU A 160 -1.59 -7.54 11.23
C LEU A 160 -0.14 -7.73 11.72
N GLU A 161 0.39 -8.95 11.62
CA GLU A 161 1.76 -9.30 12.03
C GLU A 161 2.83 -8.49 11.27
N VAL A 162 2.48 -8.00 10.07
CA VAL A 162 3.33 -7.08 9.30
C VAL A 162 3.58 -5.78 10.06
N SER A 163 2.61 -5.31 10.84
CA SER A 163 2.77 -4.10 11.65
C SER A 163 3.84 -4.26 12.73
N GLY A 164 3.99 -5.45 13.32
CA GLY A 164 5.07 -5.77 14.24
C GLY A 164 6.45 -5.70 13.58
N GLN A 165 6.59 -6.16 12.34
CA GLN A 165 7.84 -5.98 11.58
C GLN A 165 8.13 -4.50 11.32
N CYS A 166 7.11 -3.68 11.08
CA CYS A 166 7.28 -2.24 10.93
C CYS A 166 7.83 -1.60 12.22
N GLN A 167 7.27 -1.96 13.39
CA GLN A 167 7.74 -1.46 14.68
C GLN A 167 9.16 -1.91 15.02
N VAL A 168 9.55 -3.14 14.66
CA VAL A 168 10.94 -3.60 14.81
C VAL A 168 11.91 -2.77 13.97
N LEU A 169 11.52 -2.42 12.75
CA LEU A 169 12.36 -1.64 11.82
C LEU A 169 12.33 -0.13 12.08
N GLN A 170 11.26 0.37 12.70
CA GLN A 170 11.10 1.76 13.12
C GLN A 170 10.50 1.82 14.53
N PRO A 171 11.30 1.66 15.59
CA PRO A 171 10.83 1.59 16.98
C PRO A 171 10.09 2.84 17.46
N GLY A 172 10.36 4.00 16.85
CA GLY A 172 9.64 5.25 17.12
C GLY A 172 8.29 5.38 16.42
N SER A 173 7.82 4.35 15.71
CA SER A 173 6.51 4.35 15.06
C SER A 173 5.39 4.04 16.05
N GLU A 174 4.27 4.72 15.89
CA GLU A 174 3.06 4.45 16.64
C GLU A 174 2.15 3.50 15.86
N LEU A 175 1.57 2.53 16.55
CA LEU A 175 0.63 1.58 15.96
C LEU A 175 -0.75 1.75 16.58
N ALA A 176 -1.74 1.94 15.73
CA ALA A 176 -3.15 1.95 16.05
C ALA A 176 -3.85 0.78 15.36
N VAL A 177 -4.52 -0.07 16.14
CA VAL A 177 -5.30 -1.21 15.61
C VAL A 177 -6.79 -0.95 15.83
N LEU A 178 -7.58 -1.05 14.76
CA LEU A 178 -9.03 -0.95 14.79
C LEU A 178 -9.63 -2.38 14.81
N PRO A 179 -10.31 -2.78 15.91
CA PRO A 179 -10.65 -4.17 16.18
C PRO A 179 -11.67 -4.79 15.21
N HIS A 180 -12.53 -3.97 14.60
CA HIS A 180 -13.61 -4.42 13.72
C HIS A 180 -13.44 -3.93 12.27
N CYS A 181 -12.19 -3.78 11.83
CA CYS A 181 -11.86 -3.38 10.47
C CYS A 181 -10.96 -4.41 9.78
N GLY A 182 -11.12 -4.54 8.48
CA GLY A 182 -10.24 -5.26 7.57
C GLY A 182 -9.18 -4.35 6.96
N HIS A 183 -8.97 -4.50 5.65
CA HIS A 183 -7.95 -3.78 4.90
C HIS A 183 -8.28 -2.30 4.65
N CYS A 184 -9.55 -1.90 4.79
CA CYS A 184 -10.01 -0.55 4.49
C CYS A 184 -10.53 0.17 5.76
N PRO A 185 -9.71 0.36 6.81
CA PRO A 185 -10.17 0.92 8.08
C PRO A 185 -10.78 2.33 7.97
N HIS A 186 -10.29 3.13 7.00
CA HIS A 186 -10.78 4.48 6.73
C HIS A 186 -12.19 4.50 6.11
N ASP A 187 -12.61 3.39 5.48
CA ASP A 187 -13.93 3.23 4.86
C ASP A 187 -14.88 2.45 5.77
N GLU A 188 -14.37 1.41 6.45
CA GLU A 188 -15.15 0.59 7.38
C GLU A 188 -15.53 1.31 8.68
N ALA A 189 -14.64 2.16 9.19
CA ALA A 189 -14.84 2.89 10.44
C ALA A 189 -14.28 4.33 10.31
N PRO A 190 -14.86 5.18 9.45
CA PRO A 190 -14.33 6.50 9.14
C PRO A 190 -14.24 7.39 10.39
N ASP A 191 -15.23 7.30 11.29
CA ASP A 191 -15.27 8.07 12.53
C ASP A 191 -14.16 7.70 13.52
N PRO A 192 -14.00 6.42 13.91
CA PRO A 192 -12.84 5.99 14.68
C PRO A 192 -11.50 6.31 14.01
N PHE A 193 -11.39 6.08 12.70
CA PHE A 193 -10.19 6.36 11.92
C PHE A 193 -9.80 7.84 11.97
N ASN A 194 -10.74 8.73 11.64
CA ASN A 194 -10.51 10.17 11.60
C ASN A 194 -10.22 10.73 12.99
N ARG A 195 -10.96 10.31 14.03
CA ARG A 195 -10.64 10.72 15.41
C ARG A 195 -9.24 10.32 15.82
N LEU A 196 -8.81 9.10 15.48
CA LEU A 196 -7.49 8.62 15.79
C LEU A 196 -6.41 9.43 15.06
N LEU A 197 -6.57 9.62 13.76
CA LEU A 197 -5.66 10.40 12.93
C LEU A 197 -5.55 11.84 13.42
N LEU A 198 -6.67 12.52 13.65
CA LEU A 198 -6.68 13.92 14.09
C LEU A 198 -6.05 14.08 15.48
N ARG A 199 -6.35 13.18 16.44
CA ARG A 199 -5.70 13.22 17.76
C ARG A 199 -4.19 13.04 17.67
N TRP A 200 -3.74 12.12 16.82
CA TRP A 200 -2.31 11.92 16.59
C TRP A 200 -1.68 13.20 16.02
N LEU A 201 -2.28 13.78 14.98
CA LEU A 201 -1.81 15.03 14.36
C LEU A 201 -1.73 16.18 15.36
N THR A 202 -2.76 16.37 16.19
CA THR A 202 -2.76 17.40 17.25
C THR A 202 -1.65 17.17 18.24
N ARG A 203 -1.42 15.94 18.71
CA ARG A 203 -0.32 15.65 19.67
C ARG A 203 1.07 15.79 19.04
N THR A 204 1.23 15.50 17.74
CA THR A 204 2.53 15.55 17.07
C THR A 204 2.94 16.98 16.69
N PHE A 205 1.97 17.88 16.43
CA PHE A 205 2.26 19.20 15.85
C PHE A 205 1.59 20.40 16.54
N GLY A 206 0.64 20.17 17.44
CA GLY A 206 0.03 21.20 18.29
C GLY A 206 0.77 21.32 19.61
#